data_AF-A0A6G2QVU4-F1
#
_entry.id   AF-A0A6G2QVU4-F1
#
_cell.length_a   1.000
_cell.length_b   1.000
_cell.length_c   1.000
_cell.angle_alpha   90.00
_cell.angle_beta   90.00
_cell.angle_gamma   90.00
#
_symmetry.space_group_name_H-M   'P 1'
#
loop_
_entity.id
_entity.type
_entity.pdbx_description
1 polymer ?
#
loop_
_entity_poly.entity_id
_entity_poly.type
_entity_poly.pdbx_seq_one_letter_code
_entity_poly.pdbx_strand_id
1 'polypeptide(L)' 'MERSRIAVAGASGLIGGALVRALTADGHEVVRLVRGAARAADEVRWDPERG' A
#
# COMPACT_ATOMS: atom_id res chain seq x y z
N MET A 1 -1.32 -1.90 18.65
CA MET A 1 -0.35 -2.72 17.88
C MET A 1 0.90 -1.88 17.69
N GLU A 2 2.08 -2.48 17.55
CA GLU A 2 3.26 -1.69 17.18
C GLU A 2 3.09 -1.09 15.78
N ARG A 3 3.58 0.12 15.59
CA ARG A 3 3.60 0.78 14.28
C ARG A 3 4.53 -0.01 13.36
N SER A 4 4.01 -0.37 12.19
CA SER A 4 4.75 -1.11 11.16
C SER A 4 4.60 -0.44 9.80
N ARG A 5 5.55 -0.73 8.91
CA ARG A 5 5.49 -0.35 7.50
C ARG A 5 4.98 -1.53 6.68
N ILE A 6 3.85 -1.37 6.00
CA ILE A 6 3.09 -2.47 5.40
C ILE A 6 2.92 -2.21 3.90
N ALA A 7 3.33 -3.16 3.06
CA ALA A 7 3.08 -3.14 1.63
C ALA A 7 1.73 -3.81 1.31
N VAL A 8 0.88 -3.13 0.54
CA VAL A 8 -0.45 -3.63 0.14
C VAL A 8 -0.56 -3.66 -1.39
N ALA A 9 -0.68 -4.87 -1.94
CA ALA A 9 -1.08 -5.06 -3.34
C ALA A 9 -2.61 -5.02 -3.48
N GLY A 10 -3.11 -4.60 -4.66
CA GLY A 10 -4.56 -4.52 -4.90
C GLY A 10 -5.26 -3.41 -4.11
N ALA A 11 -4.53 -2.41 -3.64
CA ALA A 11 -5.03 -1.31 -2.81
C ALA A 11 -6.12 -0.44 -3.46
N SER A 12 -6.30 -0.52 -4.78
CA SER A 12 -7.37 0.16 -5.52
C SER A 12 -8.70 -0.61 -5.53
N GLY A 13 -8.73 -1.86 -5.06
CA GLY A 13 -9.93 -2.69 -5.00
C GLY A 13 -10.79 -2.42 -3.77
N LEU A 14 -12.01 -2.97 -3.74
CA LEU A 14 -12.97 -2.80 -2.64
C LEU A 14 -12.35 -3.15 -1.27
N ILE A 15 -11.75 -4.34 -1.17
CA ILE A 15 -11.14 -4.84 0.07
C ILE A 15 -9.82 -4.11 0.36
N GLY A 16 -8.96 -3.98 -0.65
CA GLY A 16 -7.66 -3.32 -0.50
C GLY A 16 -7.77 -1.88 -0.02
N GLY A 17 -8.71 -1.11 -0.58
CA GLY A 17 -8.94 0.27 -0.17
C GLY A 17 -9.49 0.40 1.25
N ALA A 18 -10.35 -0.53 1.68
CA ALA A 18 -10.83 -0.58 3.05
C ALA A 18 -9.70 -0.94 4.04
N LEU A 19 -8.84 -1.91 3.67
CA LEU A 19 -7.69 -2.32 4.47
C LEU A 19 -6.67 -1.19 4.65
N VAL A 20 -6.33 -0.45 3.58
CA VAL A 20 -5.42 0.70 3.66
C VAL A 20 -5.94 1.74 4.65
N ARG A 21 -7.24 2.06 4.61
CA ARG A 21 -7.84 3.03 5.54
C ARG A 21 -7.75 2.55 6.98
N ALA A 22 -8.07 1.28 7.25
CA ALA A 22 -8.00 0.71 8.59
C ALA A 22 -6.57 0.74 9.14
N LEU A 23 -5.59 0.24 8.38
CA LEU A 23 -4.18 0.23 8.79
C LEU A 23 -3.62 1.63 9.03
N THR A 24 -3.99 2.60 8.18
CA THR A 24 -3.57 3.99 8.35
C THR A 24 -4.19 4.62 9.61
N ALA A 25 -5.48 4.35 9.87
CA ALA A 25 -6.17 4.81 11.08
C ALA A 25 -5.57 4.23 12.36
N ASP A 26 -5.08 2.98 12.29
CA ASP A 26 -4.35 2.31 13.37
C ASP A 26 -2.90 2.82 13.52
N GLY A 27 -2.48 3.76 12.67
CA GLY A 27 -1.19 4.45 12.76
C GLY A 27 -0.02 3.73 12.09
N HIS A 28 -0.29 2.78 11.20
CA HIS A 28 0.72 2.12 10.36
C HIS A 28 1.10 3.00 9.16
N GLU A 29 2.33 2.83 8.68
CA GLU A 29 2.76 3.38 7.40
C GLU A 29 2.37 2.39 6.30
N VAL A 30 1.48 2.78 5.40
CA VAL A 30 1.01 1.91 4.32
C VAL A 30 1.63 2.34 2.99
N VAL A 31 2.21 1.38 2.28
CA VAL A 31 2.75 1.56 0.93
C VAL A 31 1.95 0.73 -0.05
N ARG A 32 1.37 1.36 -1.07
CA ARG A 32 0.51 0.73 -2.07
C ARG A 32 1.33 0.28 -3.27
N LEU A 33 1.35 -1.03 -3.53
CA LEU A 33 1.99 -1.60 -4.71
C LEU A 33 1.08 -1.46 -5.92
N VAL A 34 1.54 -0.76 -6.96
CA VAL A 34 0.78 -0.47 -8.17
C VAL A 34 1.48 -1.02 -9.42
N ARG A 35 0.73 -1.50 -10.43
CA ARG A 35 1.32 -2.04 -11.67
C ARG A 35 1.82 -0.97 -12.65
N GLY A 36 1.36 0.27 -12.49
CA GLY A 36 1.71 1.40 -13.36
C GLY A 36 2.75 2.34 -12.73
N ALA A 37 2.91 3.53 -13.32
CA ALA A 37 3.67 4.60 -12.69
C ALA A 37 3.01 4.99 -11.35
N ALA A 38 3.82 5.12 -10.30
CA ALA A 38 3.37 5.68 -9.03
C ALA A 38 2.95 7.14 -9.25
N ARG A 39 1.77 7.50 -8.75
CA ARG A 39 1.16 8.83 -8.87
C ARG A 39 1.05 9.57 -7.55
N ALA A 40 1.29 8.89 -6.44
CA ALA A 40 1.25 9.44 -5.09
C ALA A 40 2.48 8.98 -4.30
N ALA A 41 2.80 9.72 -3.24
CA ALA A 41 3.98 9.46 -2.41
C ALA A 41 3.92 8.13 -1.64
N ASP A 42 2.71 7.61 -1.42
CA ASP A 42 2.45 6.32 -0.79
C ASP A 42 2.34 5.17 -1.81
N GLU A 43 2.66 5.41 -3.09
CA GLU A 43 2.67 4.39 -4.14
C GLU A 43 4.09 3.97 -4.51
N VAL A 44 4.28 2.67 -4.69
CA VAL A 44 5.49 2.10 -5.28
C VAL A 44 5.07 1.23 -6.45
N ARG A 45 5.74 1.43 -7.59
CA ARG A 45 5.56 0.56 -8.75
C ARG A 45 6.05 -0.84 -8.39
N TRP A 46 5.18 -1.83 -8.59
CA TRP A 46 5.54 -3.23 -8.57
C TRP A 46 6.49 -3.54 -9.74
N ASP A 47 7.71 -3.97 -9.41
CA ASP A 47 8.74 -4.34 -10.36
C ASP A 47 9.35 -5.69 -9.95
N PRO A 48 8.76 -6.82 -10.40
CA PRO A 48 9.14 -8.15 -9.95
C PRO A 48 10.57 -8.53 -10.38
N GLU A 49 11.10 -7.90 -11.42
CA GLU A 49 12.47 -8.12 -11.88
C GLU A 49 13.50 -7.47 -10.95
N ARG A 50 13.06 -6.52 -10.11
CA ARG A 50 13.92 -5.78 -9.17
C ARG A 50 13.71 -6.18 -7.70
N GLY A 51 12.79 -7.10 -7.42
CA GLY A 51 12.51 -7.64 -6.07
C GLY A 51 11.05 -7.51 -5.64
#